data_AF-A0A9D5DMX6-F1
#
_entry.id   AF-A0A9D5DMX6-F1
#
_cell.length_a   1.000
_cell.length_b   1.000
_cell.length_c   1.000
_cell.angle_alpha   90.00
_cell.angle_beta   90.00
_cell.angle_gamma   90.00
#
_symmetry.space_group_name_H-M   'P 1'
#
loop_
_entity.id
_entity.type
_entity.pdbx_description
1 polymer ?
#
loop_
_entity_poly.entity_id
_entity_poly.type
_entity_poly.pdbx_seq_one_letter_code
_entity_poly.pdbx_strand_id
1 'polypeptide(L)'
;MNEISNIAKKLRDSVIDDENEIRGLNSDINSLLKEKYKWECRIVELGGPNYRSRHGQYIESLGGVSLPNSSLKVFGSASFLPEYRDILPPDQPETAPKIISTPNGANLCEHYYGEITKEEEYKIQVLEKGKATELRKNMRQADKEISAESILKLIKDKMNDINAHK
;
A
#
# COMPACT_ATOMS: atom_id res chain seq x y z
N MET A 1 4.85 11.79 11.03
CA MET A 1 4.96 10.77 9.98
C MET A 1 3.66 10.59 9.21
N ASN A 2 2.53 10.33 9.90
CA ASN A 2 1.22 10.16 9.24
C ASN A 2 0.82 11.39 8.42
N GLU A 3 1.13 12.61 8.89
CA GLU A 3 0.87 13.85 8.17
C GLU A 3 1.59 13.90 6.81
N ILE A 4 2.88 13.57 6.77
CA ILE A 4 3.66 13.48 5.51
C ILE A 4 2.97 12.52 4.54
N SER A 5 2.60 11.34 5.02
CA SER A 5 1.91 10.35 4.20
C SER A 5 0.53 10.81 3.71
N ASN A 6 -0.22 11.54 4.54
CA ASN A 6 -1.54 12.06 4.17
C ASN A 6 -1.45 13.18 3.13
N ILE A 7 -0.50 14.12 3.30
CA ILE A 7 -0.29 15.20 2.33
C ILE A 7 0.24 14.64 1.00
N ALA A 8 1.17 13.67 1.05
CA ALA A 8 1.67 13.01 -0.15
C ALA A 8 0.56 12.24 -0.88
N LYS A 9 -0.34 11.56 -0.15
CA LYS A 9 -1.54 10.95 -0.74
C LYS A 9 -2.45 11.98 -1.37
N LYS A 10 -2.69 13.13 -0.71
CA LYS A 10 -3.48 14.22 -1.29
C LYS A 10 -2.88 14.70 -2.62
N LEU A 11 -1.57 14.95 -2.67
CA LEU A 11 -0.87 15.34 -3.90
C LEU A 11 -0.86 14.27 -5.01
N ARG A 12 -1.14 13.00 -4.70
CA ARG A 12 -1.19 11.92 -5.68
C ARG A 12 -2.62 11.64 -6.16
N ASP A 13 -3.55 11.51 -5.21
CA ASP A 13 -4.87 10.95 -5.46
C ASP A 13 -5.92 12.04 -5.76
N SER A 14 -5.67 13.28 -5.34
CA SER A 14 -6.61 14.38 -5.58
C SER A 14 -6.22 15.22 -6.79
N VAL A 15 -7.22 15.50 -7.64
CA VAL A 15 -7.11 16.48 -8.72
C VAL A 15 -7.22 17.86 -8.07
N ILE A 16 -6.07 18.49 -7.83
CA ILE A 16 -5.99 19.84 -7.28
C ILE A 16 -5.83 20.78 -8.46
N ASP A 17 -6.82 21.64 -8.69
CA ASP A 17 -6.80 22.59 -9.81
C ASP A 17 -6.00 23.87 -9.49
N ASP A 18 -5.90 24.23 -8.20
CA ASP A 18 -5.18 25.44 -7.77
C ASP A 18 -3.67 25.17 -7.59
N GLU A 19 -2.87 25.85 -8.42
CA GLU A 19 -1.41 25.77 -8.40
C GLU A 19 -0.81 26.23 -7.05
N ASN A 20 -1.44 27.21 -6.39
CA ASN A 20 -0.96 27.73 -5.11
C ASN A 20 -1.12 26.72 -3.99
N GLU A 21 -2.20 25.94 -4.02
CA GLU A 21 -2.42 24.85 -3.06
C GLU A 21 -1.36 23.76 -3.23
N ILE A 22 -1.05 23.37 -4.47
CA ILE A 22 0.00 22.39 -4.77
C ILE A 22 1.36 22.85 -4.22
N ARG A 23 1.72 24.13 -4.44
CA ARG A 23 2.96 24.72 -3.89
C ARG A 23 2.96 24.70 -2.36
N GLY A 24 1.84 25.05 -1.73
CA GLY A 24 1.69 25.01 -0.27
C GLY A 24 1.93 23.61 0.29
N LEU A 25 1.24 22.61 -0.24
CA LEU A 25 1.37 21.22 0.19
C LEU A 25 2.79 20.67 -0.02
N ASN A 26 3.45 21.03 -1.13
CA ASN A 26 4.83 20.63 -1.38
C ASN A 26 5.81 21.29 -0.39
N SER A 27 5.59 22.56 -0.05
CA SER A 27 6.36 23.28 0.96
C SER A 27 6.18 22.63 2.34
N ASP A 28 4.94 22.29 2.71
CA ASP A 28 4.60 21.66 3.97
C ASP A 28 5.30 20.30 4.13
N ILE A 29 5.27 19.45 3.10
CA ILE A 29 6.02 18.17 3.11
C ILE A 29 7.51 18.43 3.30
N ASN A 30 8.10 19.37 2.57
CA ASN A 30 9.53 19.67 2.70
C ASN A 30 9.89 20.20 4.09
N SER A 31 9.00 20.98 4.72
CA SER A 31 9.16 21.44 6.10
C SER A 31 9.16 20.27 7.08
N LEU A 32 8.17 19.38 6.99
CA LEU A 32 8.06 18.18 7.82
C LEU A 32 9.25 17.23 7.65
N LEU A 33 9.77 17.08 6.42
CA LEU A 33 10.95 16.26 6.16
C LEU A 33 12.22 16.85 6.78
N LYS A 34 12.37 18.17 6.78
CA LYS A 34 13.49 18.84 7.46
C LYS A 34 13.40 18.65 8.97
N GLU A 35 12.22 18.80 9.54
CA GLU A 35 12.02 18.58 10.97
C GLU A 35 12.31 17.12 11.35
N LYS A 36 11.77 16.17 10.59
CA LYS A 36 12.08 14.73 10.74
C LYS A 36 13.59 14.50 10.74
N TYR A 37 14.31 15.08 9.78
CA TYR A 37 15.77 14.91 9.69
C TYR A 37 16.50 15.46 10.93
N LYS A 38 16.08 16.63 11.44
CA LYS A 38 16.64 17.20 12.68
C LYS A 38 16.44 16.25 13.86
N TRP A 39 15.23 15.70 14.01
CA TRP A 39 14.94 14.72 15.05
C TRP A 39 15.74 13.44 14.89
N GLU A 40 15.91 12.93 13.67
CA GLU A 40 16.76 11.76 13.40
C GLU A 40 18.22 11.99 13.75
N CYS A 41 18.77 13.17 13.45
CA CYS A 41 20.11 13.54 13.91
C CYS A 41 20.19 13.58 15.43
N ARG A 42 19.19 14.18 16.10
CA ARG A 42 19.16 14.26 17.56
C ARG A 42 19.09 12.89 18.23
N ILE A 43 18.34 11.94 17.65
CA ILE A 43 18.26 10.56 18.16
C ILE A 43 19.65 9.91 18.11
N VAL A 44 20.39 10.07 17.01
CA VAL A 44 21.74 9.50 16.87
C VAL A 44 22.72 10.16 17.85
N GLU A 45 22.66 11.48 18.04
CA GLU A 45 23.48 12.19 19.04
C GLU A 45 23.25 11.70 20.47
N LEU A 46 22.01 11.30 20.79
CA LEU A 46 21.64 10.74 22.09
C LEU A 46 22.00 9.24 22.22
N GLY A 47 22.69 8.65 21.24
CA GLY A 47 23.07 7.24 21.23
C GLY A 47 21.96 6.29 20.78
N GLY A 48 20.91 6.81 20.14
CA GLY A 48 19.81 6.03 19.59
C GLY A 48 20.09 5.43 18.20
N PRO A 49 19.15 4.65 17.67
CA PRO A 49 19.27 4.00 16.36
C PRO A 49 19.24 5.00 15.19
N ASN A 50 19.93 4.66 14.10
CA ASN A 50 20.02 5.50 12.89
C ASN A 50 18.88 5.21 11.89
N TYR A 51 17.88 6.07 11.85
CA TYR A 51 16.74 5.97 10.94
C TYR A 51 16.98 6.56 9.53
N ARG A 52 18.08 7.28 9.33
CA ARG A 52 18.37 8.00 8.07
C ARG A 52 18.65 7.06 6.91
N SER A 53 19.15 5.85 7.17
CA SER A 53 19.50 4.88 6.11
C SER A 53 18.32 4.51 5.22
N ARG A 54 17.08 4.63 5.72
CA ARG A 54 15.85 4.34 4.96
C ARG A 54 15.19 5.59 4.35
N HIS A 55 15.82 6.75 4.47
CA HIS A 55 15.23 8.03 4.06
C HIS A 55 14.92 8.08 2.54
N GLY A 56 15.84 7.58 1.70
CA GLY A 56 15.64 7.54 0.24
C GLY A 56 14.44 6.66 -0.15
N GLN A 57 14.39 5.44 0.37
CA GLN A 57 13.26 4.51 0.13
C GLN A 57 11.93 5.07 0.63
N TYR A 58 11.93 5.80 1.75
CA TYR A 58 10.74 6.46 2.27
C TYR A 58 10.23 7.54 1.30
N ILE A 59 11.11 8.42 0.81
CA ILE A 59 10.73 9.46 -0.16
C ILE A 59 10.21 8.84 -1.45
N GLU A 60 10.88 7.81 -1.96
CA GLU A 60 10.47 7.09 -3.18
C GLU A 60 9.09 6.44 -3.00
N SER A 61 8.81 5.84 -1.83
CA SER A 61 7.49 5.25 -1.54
C SER A 61 6.35 6.29 -1.59
N LEU A 62 6.64 7.55 -1.25
CA LEU A 62 5.71 8.66 -1.31
C LEU A 62 5.57 9.24 -2.72
N GLY A 63 6.36 8.78 -3.69
CA GLY A 63 6.42 9.33 -5.04
C GLY A 63 7.15 10.66 -5.12
N GLY A 64 8.12 10.89 -4.22
CA GLY A 64 8.95 12.08 -4.24
C GLY A 64 10.18 11.92 -5.12
N VAL A 65 10.50 12.95 -5.89
CA VAL A 65 11.73 13.05 -6.69
C VAL A 65 12.63 14.13 -6.07
N SER A 66 13.92 13.81 -5.91
CA SER A 66 14.90 14.77 -5.42
C SER A 66 15.40 15.64 -6.56
N LEU A 67 15.44 16.95 -6.36
CA LEU A 67 16.05 17.83 -7.33
C LEU A 67 17.57 17.62 -7.38
N PRO A 68 18.21 17.71 -8.57
CA PRO A 68 19.65 17.71 -8.68
C PRO A 68 20.22 18.91 -7.92
N ASN A 69 21.28 18.68 -7.13
CA ASN A 69 21.98 19.68 -6.33
C ASN A 69 21.11 20.43 -5.29
N SER A 70 19.92 19.94 -4.98
CA SER A 70 19.03 20.55 -3.98
C SER A 70 18.59 19.54 -2.93
N SER A 71 18.34 20.06 -1.73
CA SER A 71 17.74 19.28 -0.64
C SER A 71 16.20 19.26 -0.69
N LEU A 72 15.62 19.95 -1.67
CA LEU A 72 14.18 19.99 -1.91
C LEU A 72 13.75 18.75 -2.67
N LYS A 73 12.58 18.24 -2.28
CA LYS A 73 11.92 17.11 -2.92
C LYS A 73 10.59 17.59 -3.47
N VAL A 74 10.22 17.09 -4.64
CA VAL A 74 8.97 17.42 -5.30
C VAL A 74 8.14 16.16 -5.40
N PHE A 75 6.84 16.26 -5.13
CA PHE A 75 5.95 15.10 -4.98
C PHE A 75 4.75 15.21 -5.91
N GLY A 76 4.39 14.10 -6.56
CA GLY A 76 3.12 13.97 -7.30
C GLY A 76 2.84 15.14 -8.24
N SER A 77 1.65 15.75 -8.12
CA SER A 77 1.22 16.86 -8.97
C SER A 77 2.15 18.08 -8.96
N ALA A 78 2.98 18.25 -7.92
CA ALA A 78 3.94 19.33 -7.86
C ALA A 78 5.05 19.21 -8.92
N SER A 79 5.33 18.01 -9.47
CA SER A 79 6.33 17.84 -10.54
C SER A 79 5.93 18.53 -11.85
N PHE A 80 4.63 18.75 -12.07
CA PHE A 80 4.12 19.42 -13.26
C PHE A 80 4.23 20.95 -13.22
N LEU A 81 4.60 21.53 -12.08
CA LEU A 81 4.80 22.97 -11.98
C LEU A 81 5.95 23.42 -12.91
N PRO A 82 5.83 24.59 -13.57
CA PRO A 82 6.82 25.06 -14.54
C PRO A 82 8.25 25.09 -13.98
N GLU A 83 8.40 25.45 -12.70
CA GLU A 83 9.69 25.55 -11.99
C GLU A 83 10.44 24.21 -11.94
N TYR A 84 9.72 23.10 -11.84
CA TYR A 84 10.31 21.78 -11.62
C TYR A 84 10.39 20.96 -12.91
N ARG A 85 9.51 21.24 -13.88
CA ARG A 85 9.43 20.51 -15.15
C ARG A 85 10.73 20.53 -15.95
N ASP A 86 11.47 21.64 -15.92
CA ASP A 86 12.71 21.80 -16.70
C ASP A 86 13.94 21.24 -15.98
N ILE A 87 13.85 21.12 -14.65
CA ILE A 87 14.95 20.70 -13.77
C ILE A 87 14.89 19.19 -13.52
N LEU A 88 13.69 18.67 -13.37
CA LEU A 88 13.45 17.26 -13.23
C LEU A 88 13.65 16.60 -14.60
N PRO A 89 14.33 15.43 -14.67
CA PRO A 89 14.26 14.63 -15.88
C PRO A 89 12.77 14.40 -16.20
N PRO A 90 12.35 14.54 -17.47
CA PRO A 90 10.97 14.30 -17.84
C PRO A 90 10.61 12.91 -17.33
N ASP A 91 9.64 12.83 -16.42
CA ASP A 91 9.22 11.56 -15.87
C ASP A 91 8.91 10.64 -17.05
N GLN A 92 9.55 9.47 -17.03
CA GLN A 92 9.02 8.31 -17.75
C GLN A 92 7.54 8.22 -17.38
N PRO A 93 6.65 7.97 -18.35
CA PRO A 93 5.21 8.06 -18.14
C PRO A 93 4.88 7.39 -16.84
N GLU A 94 4.02 8.05 -16.03
CA GLU A 94 3.31 7.44 -14.91
C GLU A 94 3.23 5.97 -15.22
N THR A 95 3.84 5.12 -14.39
CA THR A 95 3.67 3.70 -14.61
C THR A 95 2.17 3.52 -14.52
N ALA A 96 1.53 3.47 -15.70
CA ALA A 96 0.21 2.91 -15.92
C ALA A 96 0.20 1.74 -14.97
N PRO A 97 -0.82 1.64 -14.09
CA PRO A 97 -0.83 0.71 -12.97
C PRO A 97 -0.17 -0.52 -13.53
N LYS A 98 0.97 -0.96 -12.96
CA LYS A 98 1.62 -2.15 -13.46
C LYS A 98 0.55 -3.22 -13.32
N ILE A 99 -0.27 -3.37 -14.37
CA ILE A 99 -0.79 -4.62 -14.82
C ILE A 99 0.51 -5.36 -14.75
N ILE A 100 0.60 -6.25 -13.78
CA ILE A 100 1.49 -7.37 -13.89
C ILE A 100 0.97 -7.98 -15.19
N SER A 101 1.45 -7.45 -16.31
CA SER A 101 1.41 -8.08 -17.59
C SER A 101 2.32 -9.23 -17.26
N THR A 102 1.68 -10.31 -16.80
CA THR A 102 2.25 -11.63 -16.76
C THR A 102 3.09 -11.68 -18.03
N PRO A 103 4.44 -11.75 -17.91
CA PRO A 103 5.29 -11.57 -19.06
C PRO A 103 4.76 -12.47 -20.16
N ASN A 104 4.44 -11.84 -21.29
CA ASN A 104 3.77 -12.45 -22.44
C ASN A 104 4.09 -13.95 -22.54
N GLY A 105 3.08 -14.79 -22.33
CA GLY A 105 3.12 -16.19 -22.75
C GLY A 105 4.30 -17.01 -22.23
N ALA A 106 4.84 -16.71 -21.05
CA ALA A 106 5.67 -17.70 -20.38
C ALA A 106 4.77 -18.85 -19.93
N ASN A 107 4.66 -19.86 -20.79
CA ASN A 107 4.31 -21.25 -20.48
C ASN A 107 5.32 -21.84 -19.47
N LEU A 108 5.61 -21.11 -18.40
CA LEU A 108 6.45 -21.56 -17.31
C LEU A 108 5.80 -22.76 -16.63
N CYS A 109 4.47 -22.87 -16.71
CA CYS A 109 3.74 -24.04 -16.24
C CYS A 109 4.09 -25.30 -17.07
N GLU A 110 4.07 -25.21 -18.40
CA GLU A 110 4.28 -26.36 -19.29
C GLU A 110 5.73 -26.87 -19.28
N HIS A 111 6.71 -25.95 -19.33
CA HIS A 111 8.12 -26.34 -19.38
C HIS A 111 8.68 -26.81 -18.02
N TYR A 112 8.03 -26.46 -16.91
CA TYR A 112 8.46 -26.83 -15.56
C TYR A 112 7.71 -28.05 -15.00
N TYR A 113 6.42 -28.19 -15.32
CA TYR A 113 5.58 -29.30 -14.83
C TYR A 113 5.30 -30.39 -15.89
N GLY A 114 5.67 -30.17 -17.16
CA GLY A 114 5.39 -31.09 -18.27
C GLY A 114 3.95 -30.99 -18.79
N GLU A 115 3.66 -31.69 -19.89
CA GLU A 115 2.29 -31.85 -20.40
C GLU A 115 1.46 -32.64 -19.38
N ILE A 116 0.35 -32.06 -18.92
CA ILE A 116 -0.55 -32.71 -17.97
C ILE A 116 -1.22 -33.89 -18.66
N THR A 117 -1.08 -35.10 -18.12
CA THR A 117 -1.79 -36.27 -18.65
C THR A 117 -3.29 -36.18 -18.37
N LYS A 118 -4.13 -36.84 -19.18
CA LYS A 118 -5.60 -36.86 -18.98
C LYS A 118 -6.02 -37.36 -17.59
N GLU A 119 -5.22 -38.24 -16.98
CA GLU A 119 -5.46 -38.77 -15.64
C GLU A 119 -5.19 -37.72 -14.55
N GLU A 120 -4.11 -36.94 -14.71
CA GLU A 120 -3.76 -35.85 -13.81
C GLU A 120 -4.76 -34.70 -13.91
N GLU A 121 -5.22 -34.38 -15.12
CA GLU A 121 -6.26 -33.39 -15.36
C GLU A 121 -7.57 -33.75 -14.62
N TYR A 122 -7.97 -35.02 -14.70
CA TYR A 122 -9.13 -35.52 -13.95
C TYR A 122 -8.94 -35.39 -12.43
N LYS A 123 -7.75 -35.73 -11.93
CA LYS A 123 -7.42 -35.63 -10.50
C LYS A 123 -7.45 -34.18 -10.01
N ILE A 124 -6.90 -33.25 -10.79
CA ILE A 124 -6.94 -31.80 -10.51
C ILE A 124 -8.39 -31.34 -10.42
N GLN A 125 -9.22 -31.70 -11.41
CA GLN A 125 -10.63 -31.28 -11.43
C GLN A 125 -11.43 -31.77 -10.20
N VAL A 126 -11.18 -33.00 -9.74
CA VAL A 126 -11.82 -33.54 -8.54
C VAL A 126 -11.39 -32.76 -7.29
N LEU A 127 -10.10 -32.46 -7.15
CA LEU A 127 -9.56 -31.69 -6.03
C LEU A 127 -10.08 -30.25 -6.01
N GLU A 128 -10.17 -29.60 -7.17
CA GLU A 128 -10.72 -28.25 -7.30
C GLU A 128 -12.19 -28.19 -6.90
N LYS A 129 -13.01 -29.16 -7.35
CA LYS A 129 -14.42 -29.28 -6.92
C LYS A 129 -14.52 -29.47 -5.42
N GLY A 130 -13.67 -30.33 -4.83
CA GLY A 130 -13.58 -30.51 -3.38
C GLY A 130 -13.31 -29.20 -2.64
N LYS A 131 -12.19 -28.54 -2.97
CA LYS A 131 -11.79 -27.26 -2.37
C LYS A 131 -12.84 -26.15 -2.58
N ALA A 132 -13.50 -26.10 -3.73
CA ALA A 132 -14.56 -25.11 -3.99
C ALA A 132 -15.78 -25.33 -3.07
N THR A 133 -16.15 -26.58 -2.79
CA THR A 133 -17.23 -26.88 -1.84
C THR A 133 -16.86 -26.53 -0.40
N GLU A 134 -15.61 -26.78 0.00
CA GLU A 134 -15.08 -26.39 1.30
C GLU A 134 -15.09 -24.87 1.46
N LEU A 135 -14.58 -24.14 0.47
CA LEU A 135 -14.57 -22.68 0.47
C LEU A 135 -15.99 -22.11 0.61
N ARG A 136 -16.97 -22.68 -0.11
CA ARG A 136 -18.38 -22.29 0.01
C ARG A 136 -18.95 -22.56 1.40
N LYS A 137 -18.57 -23.67 2.06
CA LYS A 137 -18.97 -23.95 3.43
C LYS A 137 -18.34 -22.94 4.40
N ASN A 138 -17.05 -22.65 4.24
CA ASN A 138 -16.33 -21.67 5.07
C ASN A 138 -16.92 -20.27 4.91
N MET A 139 -17.24 -19.83 3.68
CA MET A 139 -17.91 -18.55 3.43
C MET A 139 -19.28 -18.50 4.11
N ARG A 140 -20.11 -19.56 3.95
CA ARG A 140 -21.41 -19.64 4.65
C ARG A 140 -21.28 -19.65 6.16
N GLN A 141 -20.21 -20.24 6.70
CA GLN A 141 -19.94 -20.25 8.13
C GLN A 141 -19.50 -18.86 8.61
N ALA A 142 -18.59 -18.20 7.88
CA ALA A 142 -18.18 -16.83 8.16
C ALA A 142 -19.37 -15.87 8.10
N ASP A 143 -20.26 -15.99 7.10
CA ASP A 143 -21.48 -15.18 7.00
C ASP A 143 -22.42 -15.38 8.20
N LYS A 144 -22.53 -16.62 8.70
CA LYS A 144 -23.31 -16.93 9.91
C LYS A 144 -22.67 -16.40 11.19
N GLU A 145 -21.34 -16.44 11.29
CA GLU A 145 -20.59 -15.89 12.42
C GLU A 145 -20.63 -14.36 12.45
N ILE A 146 -20.63 -13.72 11.28
CA ILE A 146 -20.74 -12.26 11.11
C ILE A 146 -22.20 -11.78 11.24
N SER A 147 -23.19 -12.68 11.08
CA SER A 147 -24.61 -12.32 11.19
C SER A 147 -24.90 -11.64 12.52
N ALA A 148 -25.58 -10.49 12.44
CA ALA A 148 -25.98 -9.68 13.59
C ALA A 148 -26.76 -10.50 14.63
N GLU A 149 -27.58 -11.46 14.20
CA GLU A 149 -28.33 -12.35 15.09
C GLU A 149 -27.42 -13.27 15.93
N SER A 150 -26.34 -13.76 15.33
CA SER A 150 -25.35 -14.61 16.00
C SER A 150 -24.55 -13.82 17.04
N ILE A 151 -24.13 -12.60 16.67
CA ILE A 151 -23.43 -11.67 17.57
C ILE A 151 -24.33 -11.26 18.73
N LEU A 152 -25.60 -10.92 18.47
CA LEU A 152 -26.58 -10.55 19.49
C LEU A 152 -26.86 -11.71 20.46
N LYS A 153 -26.96 -12.94 19.95
CA LYS A 153 -27.11 -14.13 20.78
C LYS A 153 -25.88 -14.34 21.68
N LEU A 154 -24.68 -14.22 21.13
CA LEU A 154 -23.43 -14.34 21.90
C LEU A 154 -23.31 -13.26 22.99
N ILE A 155 -23.73 -12.02 22.70
CA ILE A 155 -23.79 -10.94 23.69
C ILE A 155 -24.77 -11.30 24.81
N LYS A 156 -25.96 -11.81 24.46
CA LYS A 156 -27.00 -12.17 25.43
C LYS A 156 -26.57 -13.33 26.33
N ASP A 157 -25.95 -14.37 25.77
CA ASP A 157 -25.43 -15.51 26.52
C ASP A 157 -24.34 -15.06 27.51
N LYS A 158 -23.39 -14.21 27.07
CA LYS A 158 -22.38 -13.61 27.97
C LYS A 158 -22.98 -12.75 29.08
N MET A 159 -24.03 -11.97 28.80
CA MET A 159 -24.72 -11.18 29.83
C MET A 159 -25.37 -12.09 30.88
N ASN A 160 -25.92 -13.23 30.48
CA ASN A 160 -26.50 -14.20 31.40
C ASN A 160 -25.42 -14.87 32.27
N ASP A 161 -24.27 -15.24 31.70
CA ASP A 161 -23.14 -15.81 32.45
C ASP A 161 -22.61 -14.83 33.51
N ILE A 162 -22.48 -13.54 33.15
CA ILE A 162 -22.06 -12.49 34.09
C ILE A 162 -23.06 -12.32 35.25
N ASN A 163 -24.36 -12.44 34.95
CA ASN A 163 -25.42 -12.33 35.96
C ASN A 163 -25.54 -13.59 36.82
N ALA A 164 -25.19 -14.77 36.32
CA ALA A 164 -25.19 -16.02 37.07
C ALA A 164 -24.01 -16.16 38.05
N HIS A 165 -22.95 -15.37 37.85
CA HIS A 165 -21.76 -15.31 38.72
C HIS A 165 -21.76 -14.13 39.70
N LYS A 166 -22.85 -13.37 39.80
CA LYS A 166 -23.11 -12.36 40.84
C LYS A 166 -24.05 -12.92 41.90
#